data_AF-A0A523DI27-F1
#
_entry.id   AF-A0A523DI27-F1
#
_cell.length_a   1.000
_cell.length_b   1.000
_cell.length_c   1.000
_cell.angle_alpha   90.00
_cell.angle_beta   90.00
_cell.angle_gamma   90.00
#
_symmetry.space_group_name_H-M   'P 1'
#
loop_
_entity.id
_entity.type
_entity.pdbx_description
1 polymer ?
#
loop_
_entity_poly.entity_id
_entity_poly.type
_entity_poly.pdbx_seq_one_letter_code
_entity_poly.pdbx_strand_id
1 'polypeptide(L)'
;MKWWEQWAFNLLHGVVAVTGVAYLYMKQVMVATDPFAVINHPWQSPMLSLHIVAAPVFIAFFGMLFRSHTLAKLVSPNAANRRTGWTSLISFSTMALTGYCLQVASDPAWRAGLIWAHISTSLIFVAGYGAHLAIAWRLSRVPPIAAGAVPRAVRFPQ
;
A
#
# COMPACT_ATOMS: atom_id res chain seq x y z
N MET A 1 -9.29 -4.24 -12.50
CA MET A 1 -7.88 -4.62 -12.30
C MET A 1 -7.75 -6.04 -12.78
N LYS A 2 -6.78 -6.30 -13.65
CA LYS A 2 -6.47 -7.66 -14.11
C LYS A 2 -5.78 -8.42 -12.97
N TRP A 3 -5.88 -9.74 -12.99
CA TRP A 3 -5.32 -10.57 -11.92
C TRP A 3 -3.82 -10.37 -11.72
N TRP A 4 -3.04 -10.28 -12.80
CA TRP A 4 -1.59 -10.10 -12.73
C TRP A 4 -1.20 -8.72 -12.19
N GLU A 5 -1.98 -7.67 -12.49
CA GLU A 5 -1.76 -6.31 -11.99
C GLU A 5 -1.92 -6.30 -10.46
N GLN A 6 -2.95 -6.99 -9.96
CA GLN A 6 -3.20 -7.13 -8.54
C GLN A 6 -2.08 -7.91 -7.85
N TRP A 7 -1.66 -9.05 -8.41
CA TRP A 7 -0.58 -9.86 -7.84
C TRP A 7 0.76 -9.12 -7.82
N ALA A 8 1.12 -8.46 -8.92
CA ALA A 8 2.36 -7.68 -9.01
C ALA A 8 2.35 -6.52 -8.00
N PHE A 9 1.23 -5.79 -7.90
CA PHE A 9 1.11 -4.70 -6.93
C PHE A 9 1.19 -5.20 -5.48
N ASN A 10 0.51 -6.31 -5.15
CA ASN A 10 0.57 -6.91 -3.82
C ASN A 10 1.97 -7.43 -3.47
N LEU A 11 2.68 -8.03 -4.42
CA LEU A 11 4.04 -8.49 -4.23
C LEU A 11 4.98 -7.32 -3.95
N LEU A 12 4.93 -6.27 -4.79
CA LEU A 12 5.75 -5.07 -4.62
C LEU A 12 5.42 -4.36 -3.29
N HIS A 13 4.15 -4.25 -2.95
CA HIS A 13 3.69 -3.76 -1.65
C HIS A 13 4.33 -4.54 -0.50
N GLY A 14 4.26 -5.88 -0.56
CA GLY A 14 4.84 -6.76 0.45
C GLY A 14 6.36 -6.59 0.57
N VAL A 15 7.09 -6.58 -0.55
CA VAL A 15 8.54 -6.40 -0.58
C VAL A 15 8.94 -5.05 0.04
N VAL A 16 8.32 -3.96 -0.40
CA VAL A 16 8.63 -2.61 0.09
C VAL A 16 8.27 -2.48 1.58
N ALA A 17 7.11 -3.00 2.01
CA ALA A 17 6.71 -2.96 3.41
C ALA A 17 7.65 -3.76 4.32
N VAL A 18 7.95 -5.01 3.95
CA VAL A 18 8.81 -5.90 4.74
C VAL A 18 10.23 -5.34 4.86
N THR A 19 10.81 -4.89 3.76
CA THR A 19 12.17 -4.31 3.76
C THR A 19 12.25 -3.02 4.56
N GLY A 20 11.22 -2.16 4.47
CA GLY A 20 11.15 -0.91 5.23
C GLY A 20 11.02 -1.15 6.74
N VAL A 21 10.14 -2.06 7.14
CA VAL A 21 9.96 -2.45 8.57
C VAL A 21 11.22 -3.12 9.11
N ALA A 22 11.81 -4.07 8.36
CA ALA A 22 13.04 -4.73 8.77
C ALA A 22 14.19 -3.74 8.96
N TYR A 23 14.36 -2.81 8.01
CA TYR A 23 15.35 -1.73 8.13
C TYR A 23 15.11 -0.87 9.37
N LEU A 24 13.87 -0.40 9.59
CA LEU A 24 13.52 0.42 10.75
C LEU A 24 13.81 -0.30 12.06
N TYR A 25 13.43 -1.57 12.17
CA TYR A 25 13.65 -2.39 13.34
C TYR A 25 15.15 -2.57 13.64
N MET A 26 15.95 -2.91 12.63
CA MET A 26 17.40 -3.04 12.78
C MET A 26 18.04 -1.71 13.20
N LYS A 27 17.59 -0.59 12.62
CA LYS A 27 18.18 0.73 12.87
C LYS A 27 17.84 1.30 14.25
N GLN A 28 16.63 1.05 14.76
CA GLN A 28 16.12 1.72 15.97
C GLN A 28 16.04 0.82 17.20
N VAL A 29 15.92 -0.51 17.03
CA VAL A 29 15.66 -1.44 18.13
C VAL A 29 16.84 -2.35 18.40
N MET A 30 17.53 -2.82 17.35
CA MET A 30 18.70 -3.69 17.53
C MET A 30 19.91 -2.89 18.01
N VAL A 31 20.65 -3.49 18.95
CA VAL A 31 21.91 -2.96 19.46
C VAL A 31 23.05 -3.61 18.70
N ALA A 32 24.05 -2.83 18.32
CA ALA A 32 25.26 -3.33 17.70
C ALA A 32 26.00 -4.30 18.64
N THR A 33 26.50 -5.41 18.09
CA THR A 33 27.27 -6.40 18.85
C THR A 33 28.70 -5.96 19.15
N ASP A 34 29.19 -4.94 18.43
CA ASP A 34 30.51 -4.35 18.59
C ASP A 34 30.35 -2.83 18.85
N PRO A 35 30.96 -2.27 19.92
CA PRO A 35 30.91 -0.83 20.23
C PRO A 35 31.38 0.09 19.11
N PHE A 36 32.21 -0.40 18.19
CA PHE A 36 32.73 0.38 17.06
C PHE A 36 31.95 0.16 15.76
N ALA A 37 30.88 -0.64 15.76
CA ALA A 37 30.12 -0.92 14.55
C ALA A 37 29.25 0.28 14.12
N VAL A 38 29.31 0.58 12.82
CA VAL A 38 28.50 1.65 12.17
C VAL A 38 27.04 1.22 11.93
N ILE A 39 26.80 -0.09 11.88
CA ILE A 39 25.49 -0.71 11.67
C ILE A 39 25.15 -1.63 12.82
N ASN A 40 23.85 -1.76 13.13
CA ASN A 40 23.40 -2.57 14.25
C ASN A 40 23.28 -4.07 13.88
N HIS A 41 23.04 -4.37 12.59
CA HIS A 41 22.83 -5.74 12.12
C HIS A 41 23.33 -5.90 10.67
N PRO A 42 23.90 -7.07 10.28
CA PRO A 42 24.45 -7.28 8.93
C PRO A 42 23.45 -7.06 7.79
N TRP A 43 22.16 -7.35 8.05
CA TRP A 43 21.09 -7.15 7.06
C TRP A 43 20.56 -5.71 6.96
N GLN A 44 21.05 -4.79 7.80
CA GLN A 44 20.56 -3.40 7.81
C GLN A 44 20.76 -2.72 6.44
N SER A 45 21.97 -2.76 5.89
CA SER A 45 22.26 -2.15 4.58
C SER A 45 21.56 -2.87 3.43
N PRO A 46 21.59 -4.23 3.33
CA PRO A 46 20.84 -4.95 2.29
C PRO A 46 19.33 -4.65 2.27
N MET A 47 18.67 -4.57 3.43
CA MET A 47 17.24 -4.25 3.49
C MET A 47 16.95 -2.83 3.01
N LEU A 48 17.81 -1.85 3.36
CA LEU A 48 17.69 -0.49 2.84
C LEU A 48 17.86 -0.45 1.31
N SER A 49 18.89 -1.12 0.79
CA SER A 49 19.15 -1.18 -0.65
C SER A 49 17.98 -1.80 -1.41
N LEU A 50 17.46 -2.93 -0.92
CA LEU A 50 16.31 -3.58 -1.55
C LEU A 50 15.07 -2.69 -1.51
N HIS A 51 14.82 -2.01 -0.39
CA HIS A 51 13.71 -1.06 -0.27
C HIS A 51 13.80 0.07 -1.31
N ILE A 52 14.98 0.71 -1.41
CA ILE A 52 15.22 1.83 -2.34
C ILE A 52 15.12 1.37 -3.80
N VAL A 53 15.55 0.16 -4.13
CA VAL A 53 15.45 -0.37 -5.50
C VAL A 53 14.02 -0.78 -5.85
N ALA A 54 13.29 -1.40 -4.92
CA ALA A 54 11.93 -1.86 -5.16
C ALA A 54 10.90 -0.70 -5.19
N ALA A 55 11.13 0.36 -4.41
CA ALA A 55 10.17 1.45 -4.26
C ALA A 55 9.83 2.20 -5.58
N PRO A 56 10.79 2.56 -6.46
CA PRO A 56 10.48 3.17 -7.77
C PRO A 56 9.61 2.28 -8.66
N VAL A 57 9.87 0.96 -8.66
CA VAL A 57 9.04 0.00 -9.41
C VAL A 57 7.63 -0.04 -8.85
N PHE A 58 7.49 -0.03 -7.52
CA PHE A 58 6.19 0.03 -6.87
C PHE A 58 5.41 1.32 -7.18
N ILE A 59 6.08 2.47 -7.21
CA ILE A 59 5.51 3.76 -7.61
C ILE A 59 5.05 3.74 -9.06
N ALA A 60 5.85 3.17 -9.97
CA ALA A 60 5.45 3.04 -11.38
C ALA A 60 4.19 2.18 -11.53
N PHE A 61 4.11 1.05 -10.82
CA PHE A 61 2.92 0.20 -10.81
C PHE A 61 1.69 0.89 -10.23
N PHE A 62 1.87 1.70 -9.18
CA PHE A 62 0.79 2.54 -8.66
C PHE A 62 0.28 3.52 -9.74
N GLY A 63 1.19 4.18 -10.46
CA GLY A 63 0.86 5.08 -11.56
C GLY A 63 0.08 4.40 -12.69
N MET A 64 0.48 3.19 -13.08
CA MET A 64 -0.24 2.39 -14.08
C MET A 64 -1.68 2.06 -13.64
N LEU A 65 -1.85 1.68 -12.36
CA LEU A 65 -3.14 1.36 -11.78
C LEU A 65 -4.02 2.59 -11.50
N PHE A 66 -3.41 3.77 -11.45
CA PHE A 66 -4.10 4.99 -11.06
C PHE A 66 -5.30 5.28 -11.97
N ARG A 67 -5.12 5.24 -13.30
CA ARG A 67 -6.21 5.52 -14.24
C ARG A 67 -7.19 4.35 -14.37
N SER A 68 -6.69 3.12 -14.45
CA SER A 68 -7.49 1.93 -14.74
C SER A 68 -8.31 1.44 -13.54
N HIS A 69 -7.88 1.76 -12.32
CA HIS A 69 -8.51 1.30 -11.10
C HIS A 69 -8.84 2.44 -10.15
N THR A 70 -7.84 3.19 -9.67
CA THR A 70 -8.02 4.17 -8.59
C THR A 70 -9.01 5.26 -8.97
N LEU A 71 -8.71 6.01 -10.04
CA LEU A 71 -9.56 7.10 -10.52
C LEU A 71 -10.93 6.59 -10.95
N ALA A 72 -10.97 5.48 -11.72
CA ALA A 72 -12.22 4.86 -12.16
C ALA A 72 -13.15 4.48 -11.00
N LYS A 73 -12.60 3.99 -9.86
CA LYS A 73 -13.39 3.66 -8.68
C LYS A 73 -13.81 4.88 -7.87
N LEU A 74 -12.96 5.89 -7.78
CA LEU A 74 -13.26 7.13 -7.05
C LEU A 74 -14.39 7.93 -7.72
N VAL A 75 -14.42 7.98 -9.06
CA VAL A 75 -15.49 8.67 -9.81
C VAL A 75 -16.77 7.83 -9.98
N SER A 76 -16.71 6.53 -9.71
CA SER A 76 -17.88 5.67 -9.87
C SER A 76 -18.99 6.06 -8.86
N PRO A 77 -20.28 5.89 -9.19
CA PRO A 77 -21.37 6.13 -8.23
C PRO A 77 -21.34 5.17 -7.03
N ASN A 78 -20.70 4.00 -7.17
CA ASN A 78 -20.63 3.01 -6.12
C ASN A 78 -19.64 3.44 -5.02
N ALA A 79 -20.15 3.74 -3.84
CA ALA A 79 -19.35 4.19 -2.68
C ALA A 79 -18.66 3.06 -1.91
N ALA A 80 -18.89 1.79 -2.28
CA ALA A 80 -18.30 0.64 -1.60
C ALA A 80 -16.76 0.74 -1.58
N ASN A 81 -16.18 0.55 -0.40
CA ASN A 81 -14.73 0.56 -0.16
C ASN A 81 -14.01 1.89 -0.53
N ARG A 82 -14.74 3.00 -0.71
CA ARG A 82 -14.16 4.27 -1.18
C ARG A 82 -13.29 4.97 -0.13
N ARG A 83 -13.67 4.90 1.15
CA ARG A 83 -12.93 5.55 2.25
C ARG A 83 -11.50 5.01 2.35
N THR A 84 -11.36 3.69 2.40
CA THR A 84 -10.05 3.03 2.43
C THR A 84 -9.28 3.22 1.11
N GLY A 85 -9.97 3.38 -0.01
CA GLY A 85 -9.36 3.76 -1.30
C GLY A 85 -8.73 5.16 -1.24
N TRP A 86 -9.44 6.15 -0.71
CA TRP A 86 -8.91 7.51 -0.48
C TRP A 86 -7.74 7.51 0.51
N THR A 87 -7.88 6.81 1.64
CA THR A 87 -6.80 6.67 2.62
C THR A 87 -5.56 6.09 1.95
N SER A 88 -5.70 5.03 1.16
CA SER A 88 -4.58 4.40 0.45
C SER A 88 -3.94 5.35 -0.57
N LEU A 89 -4.74 6.06 -1.37
CA LEU A 89 -4.23 7.01 -2.36
C LEU A 89 -3.42 8.15 -1.72
N ILE A 90 -3.98 8.79 -0.70
CA ILE A 90 -3.34 9.94 -0.05
C ILE A 90 -2.07 9.48 0.67
N SER A 91 -2.18 8.43 1.50
CA SER A 91 -1.03 7.93 2.26
C SER A 91 0.10 7.42 1.34
N PHE A 92 -0.22 6.69 0.27
CA PHE A 92 0.79 6.27 -0.71
C PHE A 92 1.49 7.46 -1.35
N SER A 93 0.73 8.46 -1.80
CA SER A 93 1.29 9.62 -2.49
C SER A 93 2.21 10.42 -1.57
N THR A 94 1.79 10.67 -0.33
CA THR A 94 2.62 11.35 0.67
C THR A 94 3.85 10.52 1.05
N MET A 95 3.70 9.20 1.22
CA MET A 95 4.81 8.28 1.49
C MET A 95 5.85 8.32 0.36
N ALA A 96 5.42 8.21 -0.90
CA ALA A 96 6.32 8.25 -2.07
C ALA A 96 7.04 9.60 -2.18
N LEU A 97 6.32 10.71 -2.00
CA LEU A 97 6.90 12.06 -2.06
C LEU A 97 7.95 12.26 -0.96
N THR A 98 7.61 11.94 0.28
CA THR A 98 8.54 12.07 1.42
C THR A 98 9.76 11.17 1.26
N GLY A 99 9.59 9.96 0.73
CA GLY A 99 10.70 9.05 0.41
C GLY A 99 11.64 9.62 -0.65
N TYR A 100 11.12 10.27 -1.69
CA TYR A 100 11.94 10.96 -2.69
C TYR A 100 12.68 12.16 -2.08
N CYS A 101 11.97 12.99 -1.31
CA CYS A 101 12.57 14.15 -0.65
C CYS A 101 13.70 13.74 0.31
N LEU A 102 13.61 12.59 0.98
CA LEU A 102 14.68 12.07 1.85
C LEU A 102 16.01 11.85 1.10
N GLN A 103 15.96 11.48 -0.18
CA GLN A 103 17.17 11.21 -0.95
C GLN A 103 17.97 12.47 -1.28
N VAL A 104 17.31 13.63 -1.30
CA VAL A 104 17.91 14.92 -1.70
C VAL A 104 18.05 15.91 -0.55
N ALA A 105 17.29 15.73 0.53
CA ALA A 105 17.40 16.58 1.71
C ALA A 105 18.81 16.48 2.31
N SER A 106 19.40 17.63 2.63
CA SER A 106 20.74 17.72 3.26
C SER A 106 20.69 18.32 4.66
N ASP A 107 19.71 19.18 4.93
CA ASP A 107 19.49 19.79 6.23
C ASP A 107 19.01 18.74 7.27
N PRO A 108 19.60 18.70 8.48
CA PRO A 108 19.25 17.73 9.51
C PRO A 108 17.79 17.82 10.00
N ALA A 109 17.25 19.04 10.14
CA ALA A 109 15.89 19.24 10.62
C ALA A 109 14.87 18.75 9.57
N TRP A 110 15.10 19.08 8.30
CA TRP A 110 14.31 18.56 7.18
C TRP A 110 14.38 17.04 7.08
N ARG A 111 15.57 16.45 7.20
CA ARG A 111 15.72 14.97 7.19
C ARG A 111 14.92 14.32 8.31
N ALA A 112 15.01 14.82 9.54
CA ALA A 112 14.27 14.27 10.66
C ALA A 112 12.75 14.34 10.44
N GLY A 113 12.23 15.49 10.00
CA GLY A 113 10.80 15.65 9.69
C GLY A 113 10.33 14.72 8.58
N LEU A 114 11.11 14.59 7.51
CA LEU A 114 10.79 13.71 6.39
C LEU A 114 10.83 12.22 6.78
N ILE A 115 11.75 11.80 7.66
CA ILE A 115 11.80 10.42 8.18
C ILE A 115 10.48 10.09 8.88
N TRP A 116 10.04 10.95 9.80
CA TRP A 116 8.80 10.70 10.54
C TRP A 116 7.56 10.78 9.66
N ALA A 117 7.53 11.72 8.71
CA ALA A 117 6.44 11.81 7.74
C ALA A 117 6.35 10.55 6.86
N HIS A 118 7.50 10.06 6.38
CA HIS A 118 7.59 8.86 5.57
C HIS A 118 7.15 7.61 6.35
N ILE A 119 7.68 7.41 7.57
CA ILE A 119 7.31 6.26 8.42
C ILE A 119 5.81 6.30 8.74
N SER A 120 5.29 7.44 9.18
CA SER A 120 3.88 7.57 9.59
C SER A 120 2.93 7.30 8.43
N THR A 121 3.20 7.88 7.27
CA THR A 121 2.39 7.65 6.06
C THR A 121 2.53 6.23 5.53
N SER A 122 3.70 5.59 5.68
CA SER A 122 3.91 4.17 5.37
C SER A 122 3.04 3.26 6.22
N LEU A 123 2.99 3.48 7.54
CA LEU A 123 2.16 2.68 8.45
C LEU A 123 0.67 2.84 8.13
N ILE A 124 0.23 4.07 7.87
CA ILE A 124 -1.15 4.36 7.45
C ILE A 124 -1.45 3.65 6.13
N PHE A 125 -0.52 3.68 5.17
CA PHE A 125 -0.71 3.03 3.87
C PHE A 125 -0.79 1.51 4.01
N VAL A 126 0.12 0.87 4.74
CA VAL A 126 0.12 -0.58 4.96
C VAL A 126 -1.19 -1.04 5.61
N ALA A 127 -1.61 -0.37 6.68
CA ALA A 127 -2.86 -0.69 7.36
C ALA A 127 -4.09 -0.39 6.49
N GLY A 128 -4.12 0.79 5.85
CA GLY A 128 -5.22 1.24 5.01
C GLY A 128 -5.41 0.39 3.76
N TYR A 129 -4.32 0.02 3.09
CA TYR A 129 -4.34 -0.87 1.93
C TYR A 129 -4.71 -2.30 2.32
N GLY A 130 -4.18 -2.81 3.44
CA GLY A 130 -4.58 -4.10 3.99
C GLY A 130 -6.08 -4.16 4.28
N ALA A 131 -6.64 -3.12 4.92
CA ALA A 131 -8.07 -2.99 5.13
C ALA A 131 -8.85 -2.90 3.80
N HIS A 132 -8.34 -2.14 2.82
CA HIS A 132 -8.93 -2.04 1.50
C HIS A 132 -9.03 -3.40 0.81
N LEU A 133 -7.98 -4.22 0.87
CA LEU A 133 -7.94 -5.57 0.32
C LEU A 133 -8.91 -6.52 1.06
N ALA A 134 -8.92 -6.47 2.39
CA ALA A 134 -9.81 -7.29 3.21
C ALA A 134 -11.29 -6.97 2.95
N ILE A 135 -11.66 -5.69 2.84
CA ILE A 135 -13.03 -5.27 2.51
C ILE A 135 -13.38 -5.69 1.08
N ALA A 136 -12.48 -5.50 0.11
CA ALA A 136 -12.71 -5.91 -1.28
C ALA A 136 -12.94 -7.43 -1.39
N TRP A 137 -12.17 -8.22 -0.66
CA TRP A 137 -12.34 -9.68 -0.58
C TRP A 137 -13.65 -10.08 0.08
N ARG A 138 -14.09 -9.37 1.13
CA ARG A 138 -15.42 -9.62 1.74
C ARG A 138 -16.53 -9.31 0.75
N LEU A 139 -16.45 -8.17 0.05
CA LEU A 139 -17.46 -7.75 -0.93
C LEU A 139 -17.55 -8.70 -2.13
N SER A 140 -16.44 -9.31 -2.56
CA SER A 140 -16.47 -10.29 -3.65
C SER A 140 -17.04 -11.65 -3.26
N ARG A 141 -17.10 -11.96 -1.95
CA ARG A 141 -17.66 -13.20 -1.43
C ARG A 141 -19.13 -13.12 -1.06
N VAL A 142 -19.70 -11.92 -0.91
CA VAL A 142 -21.14 -11.76 -0.71
C VAL A 142 -21.83 -12.09 -2.05
N PRO A 143 -22.58 -13.21 -2.14
CA PRO A 143 -23.38 -13.49 -3.33
C PRO A 143 -24.35 -12.33 -3.52
N PRO A 144 -24.65 -11.91 -4.76
CA PRO A 144 -25.76 -10.99 -4.97
C PRO A 144 -27.00 -11.66 -4.36
N ILE A 145 -27.46 -11.15 -3.22
CA ILE A 145 -28.76 -11.53 -2.66
C ILE A 145 -29.72 -11.36 -3.83
N ALA A 146 -30.40 -12.45 -4.20
CA ALA A 146 -31.23 -12.57 -5.39
C ALA A 146 -32.20 -11.37 -5.50
N ALA A 147 -31.74 -10.31 -6.15
CA ALA A 147 -32.54 -9.15 -6.52
C ALA A 147 -33.33 -9.56 -7.76
N GLY A 148 -34.32 -10.43 -7.57
CA GLY A 148 -35.05 -11.01 -8.68
C GLY A 148 -35.83 -12.29 -8.39
N ALA A 149 -36.29 -12.54 -7.16
CA ALA A 149 -37.43 -13.44 -6.97
C ALA A 149 -38.72 -12.66 -7.27
N VAL A 150 -38.92 -12.30 -8.54
CA VAL A 150 -40.29 -12.01 -9.01
C VAL A 150 -40.95 -13.38 -9.15
N PRO A 151 -42.04 -13.68 -8.43
CA PRO A 151 -42.76 -14.93 -8.62
C PRO A 151 -43.18 -14.99 -10.09
N ARG A 152 -42.76 -16.06 -10.77
CA ARG A 152 -43.19 -16.36 -12.13
C ARG A 152 -44.72 -16.47 -12.09
N ALA A 153 -45.42 -15.44 -12.56
CA ALA A 153 -46.87 -15.47 -12.67
C ALA A 153 -47.24 -16.70 -13.51
N VAL A 154 -48.00 -17.60 -12.90
CA VAL A 154 -48.54 -18.80 -13.53
C VAL A 154 -49.42 -18.34 -14.69
N ARG A 155 -48.97 -18.60 -15.93
CA ARG A 155 -49.84 -18.50 -17.10
C ARG A 155 -50.82 -19.67 -17.04
N PHE A 156 -52.11 -19.38 -16.84
CA PHE A 156 -53.17 -20.34 -17.12
C PHE A 156 -53.33 -20.48 -18.63
N PRO A 157 -53.40 -21.71 -19.18
CA PRO A 157 -53.79 -21.93 -20.56
C PRO A 157 -55.29 -21.60 -20.74
N GLN A 158 -55.61 -21.00 -21.89
CA GLN A 158 -56.97 -20.69 -22.32
C GLN A 158 -57.74 -21.96 -22.70
#